data_AF-A0A8C8CRZ9-F1
#
_entry.id   AF-A0A8C8CRZ9-F1
#
_cell.length_a   1.000
_cell.length_b   1.000
_cell.length_c   1.000
_cell.angle_alpha   90.00
_cell.angle_beta   90.00
_cell.angle_gamma   90.00
#
_symmetry.space_group_name_H-M   'P 1'
#
loop_
_entity.id
_entity.type
_entity.pdbx_description
1 polymer ?
#
loop_
_entity_poly.entity_id
_entity_poly.type
_entity_poly.pdbx_seq_one_letter_code
_entity_poly.pdbx_strand_id
1 'polypeptide(L)'
;PHENPYLIGVGRADCTGPPGDVPLVLKELEVKYGILYRQDNVILSGTHTHSGLGGYFQYTLFMITSKGYIKPSIKAIVNGIVKSIDIAHRSIKPGRIYMSKGELEESNLNRSPHSYLNNPAEERNKYKSNTDKQVTLLKFTDLDGDGMGMLSWFAVHAVSMNYTNQMVSSDNMGYASYLLEQEKNIGFLPGEGPFVAAFASSNLGDASPNIRGPFCANTGLPCDYLNSSCPIGGLKMCVALGPAGSDMFNNTKIIGENIFKRAKDLYGKARQEVRGPLHAAHQWVNMTDVTVQLNSTHTGRTCKPALGHSFAAGTTDGGGDLNFTQGAVEGDPFWDGIRDALLGAPSNETQDCHQPKPILFSTGEMTWPLPWHPSIVDVQIITIGPVAIVAIPGEMTTMSGRRIREAVKQELEAQGTFSNAEVVVAGLCNIYTHYITTYEEYQIQRYEGASTIYGPHTLSAYIQKFRGLAKAIAEGKEQELPKGPEPPFFKDSQLFSLLPAAAVDKKPINTTFGEVLERVDPEYTVGDVASVTFVAGNPRHSGDIVRDKTFVTVEKYHNSTAHWDVVHTDASWETRFHWVKNGAESNATIEWHIPLSAQAGSYRIRHFGHYKQWKGFLETVIMAYEVLYTHFNTVTA
;
A
#
# COMPACT_ATOMS: atom_id res chain seq x y z
N PRO A 1 23.16 -35.98 2.30
CA PRO A 1 21.83 -35.51 2.73
C PRO A 1 21.58 -34.12 2.12
N HIS A 2 20.79 -34.07 1.06
CA HIS A 2 20.36 -32.82 0.44
C HIS A 2 19.41 -32.12 1.41
N GLU A 3 19.96 -31.27 2.28
CA GLU A 3 19.17 -30.33 3.06
C GLU A 3 18.50 -29.38 2.06
N ASN A 4 17.18 -29.54 1.90
CA ASN A 4 16.38 -28.56 1.16
C ASN A 4 16.64 -27.19 1.81
N PRO A 5 17.16 -26.19 1.09
CA PRO A 5 17.33 -24.86 1.66
C PRO A 5 15.94 -24.36 2.09
N TYR A 6 15.80 -24.03 3.37
CA TYR A 6 14.60 -23.39 3.86
C TYR A 6 14.51 -22.00 3.21
N LEU A 7 13.60 -21.85 2.26
CA LEU A 7 13.34 -20.56 1.61
C LEU A 7 12.19 -19.87 2.32
N ILE A 8 12.37 -18.58 2.59
CA ILE A 8 11.30 -17.67 3.01
C ILE A 8 11.15 -16.59 1.94
N GLY A 9 9.92 -16.24 1.62
CA GLY A 9 9.57 -15.11 0.77
C GLY A 9 8.93 -14.01 1.62
N VAL A 10 9.60 -12.88 1.77
CA VAL A 10 9.00 -11.68 2.35
C VAL A 10 9.02 -10.61 1.27
N GLY A 11 7.85 -10.29 0.74
CA GLY A 11 7.69 -9.38 -0.39
C GLY A 11 6.81 -8.18 -0.04
N ARG A 12 7.08 -7.06 -0.72
CA ARG A 12 6.27 -5.85 -0.66
C ARG A 12 5.89 -5.43 -2.08
N ALA A 13 4.64 -5.02 -2.26
CA ALA A 13 4.10 -4.49 -3.50
C ALA A 13 3.61 -3.05 -3.31
N ASP A 14 3.81 -2.21 -4.31
CA ASP A 14 3.26 -0.85 -4.36
C ASP A 14 1.76 -0.89 -4.71
N CYS A 15 0.94 -1.13 -3.70
CA CYS A 15 -0.51 -1.19 -3.81
C CYS A 15 -1.21 -0.76 -2.50
N THR A 16 -2.49 -0.43 -2.60
CA THR A 16 -3.29 0.08 -1.48
C THR A 16 -3.53 -0.96 -0.38
N GLY A 17 -3.75 -2.22 -0.74
CA GLY A 17 -3.88 -3.33 0.21
C GLY A 17 -2.82 -4.40 -0.02
N PRO A 18 -2.93 -5.57 0.63
CA PRO A 18 -2.17 -6.74 0.20
C PRO A 18 -2.44 -7.01 -1.27
N PRO A 19 -1.40 -7.32 -2.04
CA PRO A 19 -1.55 -7.51 -3.47
C PRO A 19 -2.47 -8.70 -3.77
N GLY A 20 -3.27 -8.55 -4.83
CA GLY A 20 -4.45 -9.36 -5.20
C GLY A 20 -4.43 -10.84 -4.79
N ASP A 21 -5.60 -11.34 -4.38
CA ASP A 21 -5.90 -12.70 -3.89
C ASP A 21 -4.66 -13.61 -3.78
N VAL A 22 -4.01 -13.64 -2.60
CA VAL A 22 -2.85 -14.52 -2.27
C VAL A 22 -2.96 -15.94 -2.87
N PRO A 23 -4.14 -16.60 -2.88
CA PRO A 23 -4.30 -17.90 -3.53
C PRO A 23 -3.85 -17.94 -5.00
N LEU A 24 -4.03 -16.86 -5.78
CA LEU A 24 -3.58 -16.78 -7.18
C LEU A 24 -2.06 -16.78 -7.29
N VAL A 25 -1.38 -15.95 -6.49
CA VAL A 25 0.10 -15.89 -6.49
C VAL A 25 0.68 -17.23 -6.05
N LEU A 26 0.16 -17.80 -4.96
CA LEU A 26 0.63 -19.10 -4.46
C LEU A 26 0.39 -20.23 -5.47
N LYS A 27 -0.74 -20.21 -6.18
CA LYS A 27 -1.01 -21.20 -7.24
C LYS A 27 -0.02 -21.10 -8.39
N GLU A 28 0.30 -19.89 -8.87
CA GLU A 28 1.31 -19.69 -9.92
C GLU A 28 2.72 -20.10 -9.45
N LEU A 29 3.06 -19.84 -8.18
CA LEU A 29 4.31 -20.29 -7.58
C LEU A 29 4.36 -21.81 -7.42
N GLU A 30 3.26 -22.46 -7.03
CA GLU A 30 3.16 -23.91 -6.91
C GLU A 30 3.35 -24.58 -8.28
N VAL A 31 2.75 -24.04 -9.33
CA VAL A 31 2.96 -24.52 -10.71
C VAL A 31 4.44 -24.46 -11.12
N LYS A 32 5.15 -23.41 -10.72
CA LYS A 32 6.55 -23.17 -11.14
C LYS A 32 7.59 -23.85 -10.24
N TYR A 33 7.32 -23.95 -8.94
CA TYR A 33 8.29 -24.32 -7.91
C TYR A 33 7.83 -25.45 -6.98
N GLY A 34 6.64 -26.01 -7.20
CA GLY A 34 6.05 -27.02 -6.32
C GLY A 34 5.85 -26.50 -4.91
N ILE A 35 6.24 -27.28 -3.91
CA ILE A 35 6.03 -26.99 -2.48
C ILE A 35 7.06 -26.02 -1.86
N LEU A 36 7.88 -25.36 -2.68
CA LEU A 36 8.98 -24.54 -2.20
C LEU A 36 8.49 -23.22 -1.59
N TYR A 37 7.53 -22.58 -2.25
CA TYR A 37 6.83 -21.39 -1.77
C TYR A 37 5.39 -21.76 -1.40
N ARG A 38 5.06 -21.60 -0.13
CA ARG A 38 3.83 -22.06 0.50
C ARG A 38 3.19 -20.91 1.27
N GLN A 39 1.96 -21.14 1.70
CA GLN A 39 1.21 -20.21 2.53
C GLN A 39 1.96 -19.84 3.83
N ASP A 40 2.71 -20.77 4.43
CA ASP A 40 3.42 -20.54 5.69
C ASP A 40 4.68 -19.67 5.53
N ASN A 41 5.41 -19.81 4.42
CA ASN A 41 6.71 -19.17 4.22
C ASN A 41 6.71 -18.04 3.19
N VAL A 42 5.54 -17.54 2.77
CA VAL A 42 5.39 -16.36 1.90
C VAL A 42 4.53 -15.30 2.59
N ILE A 43 5.08 -14.10 2.80
CA ILE A 43 4.36 -12.89 3.22
C ILE A 43 4.25 -11.95 2.03
N LEU A 44 3.03 -11.49 1.73
CA LEU A 44 2.77 -10.46 0.71
C LEU A 44 2.20 -9.20 1.37
N SER A 45 3.00 -8.13 1.46
CA SER A 45 2.63 -6.85 2.08
C SER A 45 2.38 -5.74 1.04
N GLY A 46 1.36 -4.90 1.26
CA GLY A 46 1.16 -3.66 0.51
C GLY A 46 1.83 -2.45 1.17
N THR A 47 2.36 -1.52 0.39
CA THR A 47 2.84 -0.21 0.91
C THR A 47 1.77 0.68 1.47
N HIS A 48 0.52 0.42 1.08
CA HIS A 48 -0.62 1.27 1.35
C HIS A 48 -0.61 2.57 0.55
N THR A 49 -0.11 2.59 -0.69
CA THR A 49 -0.31 3.74 -1.59
C THR A 49 -1.79 3.89 -1.95
N HIS A 50 -2.32 5.11 -1.85
CA HIS A 50 -3.68 5.44 -2.29
C HIS A 50 -3.74 5.90 -3.76
N SER A 51 -2.62 5.83 -4.47
CA SER A 51 -2.51 6.18 -5.90
C SER A 51 -2.28 4.94 -6.78
N GLY A 52 -2.79 3.78 -6.36
CA GLY A 52 -2.77 2.53 -7.13
C GLY A 52 -4.05 2.29 -7.94
N LEU A 53 -4.02 1.32 -8.85
CA LEU A 53 -5.23 0.87 -9.57
C LEU A 53 -6.09 -0.03 -8.68
N GLY A 54 -7.39 0.25 -8.58
CA GLY A 54 -8.35 -0.62 -7.90
C GLY A 54 -8.73 -1.89 -8.68
N GLY A 55 -9.65 -2.66 -8.11
CA GLY A 55 -10.32 -3.77 -8.79
C GLY A 55 -9.63 -5.12 -8.70
N TYR A 56 -8.88 -5.35 -7.62
CA TYR A 56 -8.13 -6.59 -7.39
C TYR A 56 -8.55 -7.37 -6.13
N PHE A 57 -9.69 -7.04 -5.56
CA PHE A 57 -10.29 -7.73 -4.42
C PHE A 57 -11.53 -8.51 -4.85
N GLN A 58 -11.72 -9.70 -4.27
CA GLN A 58 -12.87 -10.56 -4.56
C GLN A 58 -14.10 -10.33 -3.67
N TYR A 59 -14.00 -9.59 -2.56
CA TYR A 59 -15.12 -9.32 -1.65
C TYR A 59 -15.97 -8.12 -2.12
N THR A 60 -17.29 -8.20 -1.94
CA THR A 60 -18.26 -7.29 -2.57
C THR A 60 -18.00 -5.82 -2.26
N LEU A 61 -17.66 -5.46 -1.02
CA LEU A 61 -17.45 -4.05 -0.65
C LEU A 61 -16.35 -3.40 -1.51
N PHE A 62 -15.22 -4.10 -1.68
CA PHE A 62 -14.08 -3.61 -2.44
C PHE A 62 -14.33 -3.64 -3.96
N MET A 63 -15.13 -4.59 -4.43
CA MET A 63 -15.60 -4.59 -5.82
C MET A 63 -16.50 -3.38 -6.09
N ILE A 64 -17.43 -3.02 -5.20
CA ILE A 64 -18.29 -1.83 -5.39
C ILE A 64 -17.44 -0.56 -5.53
N THR A 65 -16.51 -0.33 -4.60
CA THR A 65 -15.65 0.87 -4.60
C THR A 65 -14.70 0.91 -5.81
N SER A 66 -14.26 -0.24 -6.29
CA SER A 66 -13.39 -0.35 -7.47
C SER A 66 -14.14 -0.38 -8.81
N LYS A 67 -15.49 -0.33 -8.80
CA LYS A 67 -16.35 -0.62 -9.97
C LYS A 67 -16.16 -2.03 -10.55
N GLY A 68 -15.73 -2.96 -9.71
CA GLY A 68 -15.74 -4.41 -9.91
C GLY A 68 -14.36 -5.07 -9.85
N TYR A 69 -14.32 -6.33 -10.24
CA TYR A 69 -13.12 -7.16 -10.38
C TYR A 69 -12.51 -6.97 -11.78
N ILE A 70 -11.40 -6.25 -11.86
CA ILE A 70 -10.76 -5.79 -13.10
C ILE A 70 -9.61 -6.73 -13.46
N LYS A 71 -9.92 -7.79 -14.21
CA LYS A 71 -8.96 -8.87 -14.56
C LYS A 71 -7.58 -8.38 -15.05
N PRO A 72 -7.46 -7.37 -15.94
CA PRO A 72 -6.15 -6.87 -16.34
C PRO A 72 -5.30 -6.34 -15.18
N SER A 73 -5.91 -5.67 -14.19
CA SER A 73 -5.21 -5.16 -13.01
C SER A 73 -4.66 -6.30 -12.16
N ILE A 74 -5.48 -7.31 -11.88
CA ILE A 74 -5.08 -8.48 -11.08
C ILE A 74 -3.97 -9.25 -11.75
N LYS A 75 -4.12 -9.54 -13.05
CA LYS A 75 -3.10 -10.27 -13.81
C LYS A 75 -1.77 -9.51 -13.82
N ALA A 76 -1.79 -8.18 -13.90
CA ALA A 76 -0.58 -7.37 -13.81
C ALA A 76 0.09 -7.50 -12.43
N ILE A 77 -0.67 -7.40 -11.34
CA ILE A 77 -0.16 -7.53 -9.97
C ILE A 77 0.40 -8.95 -9.73
N VAL A 78 -0.39 -9.99 -10.02
CA VAL A 78 0.02 -11.40 -9.82
C VAL A 78 1.27 -11.72 -10.63
N ASN A 79 1.30 -11.37 -11.93
CA ASN A 79 2.46 -11.65 -12.77
C ASN A 79 3.69 -10.86 -12.33
N GLY A 80 3.53 -9.60 -11.90
CA GLY A 80 4.62 -8.79 -11.37
C GLY A 80 5.25 -9.40 -10.12
N ILE A 81 4.43 -9.93 -9.21
CA ILE A 81 4.90 -10.58 -7.98
C ILE A 81 5.58 -11.92 -8.26
N VAL A 82 4.96 -12.76 -9.11
CA VAL A 82 5.58 -14.04 -9.50
C VAL A 82 6.91 -13.78 -10.22
N LYS A 83 6.99 -12.73 -11.04
CA LYS A 83 8.22 -12.32 -11.73
C LYS A 83 9.28 -11.83 -10.74
N SER A 84 8.93 -11.00 -9.76
CA SER A 84 9.91 -10.50 -8.78
C SER A 84 10.48 -11.64 -7.91
N ILE A 85 9.62 -12.59 -7.51
CA ILE A 85 10.05 -13.81 -6.81
C ILE A 85 10.97 -14.67 -7.69
N ASP A 86 10.66 -14.81 -8.99
CA ASP A 86 11.51 -15.54 -9.94
C ASP A 86 12.89 -14.89 -10.11
N ILE A 87 12.96 -13.56 -10.22
CA ILE A 87 14.23 -12.82 -10.28
C ILE A 87 15.04 -13.06 -9.01
N ALA A 88 14.41 -12.93 -7.83
CA ALA A 88 15.07 -13.16 -6.55
C ALA A 88 15.57 -14.62 -6.41
N HIS A 89 14.74 -15.60 -6.76
CA HIS A 89 15.09 -17.02 -6.71
C HIS A 89 16.29 -17.37 -7.59
N ARG A 90 16.34 -16.82 -8.81
CA ARG A 90 17.45 -17.07 -9.75
C ARG A 90 18.72 -16.31 -9.40
N SER A 91 18.63 -15.34 -8.48
CA SER A 91 19.74 -14.47 -8.08
C SER A 91 20.22 -14.74 -6.65
N ILE A 92 19.88 -15.90 -6.09
CA ILE A 92 20.34 -16.31 -4.76
C ILE A 92 21.87 -16.35 -4.72
N LYS A 93 22.44 -15.72 -3.69
CA LYS A 93 23.88 -15.70 -3.43
C LYS A 93 24.15 -15.96 -1.94
N PRO A 94 25.29 -16.58 -1.61
CA PRO A 94 25.80 -16.55 -0.23
C PRO A 94 25.99 -15.10 0.24
N GLY A 95 25.57 -14.82 1.47
CA GLY A 95 25.52 -13.45 1.96
C GLY A 95 25.30 -13.35 3.46
N ARG A 96 25.11 -12.11 3.94
CA ARG A 96 24.84 -11.80 5.35
C ARG A 96 23.69 -10.81 5.48
N ILE A 97 23.00 -10.90 6.61
CA ILE A 97 21.92 -9.98 6.97
C ILE A 97 22.37 -9.16 8.19
N TYR A 98 22.16 -7.85 8.13
CA TYR A 98 22.43 -6.95 9.25
C TYR A 98 21.19 -6.15 9.59
N MET A 99 21.01 -5.87 10.88
CA MET A 99 19.91 -5.03 11.37
C MET A 99 20.44 -3.68 11.84
N SER A 100 19.61 -2.66 11.69
CA SER A 100 19.81 -1.33 12.27
C SER A 100 18.46 -0.70 12.62
N LYS A 101 18.46 0.19 13.61
CA LYS A 101 17.24 0.88 14.08
C LYS A 101 17.55 2.34 14.37
N GLY A 102 16.57 3.21 14.18
CA GLY A 102 16.68 4.59 14.63
C GLY A 102 15.39 5.37 14.49
N GLU A 103 15.26 6.47 15.23
CA GLU A 103 14.08 7.34 15.20
C GLU A 103 14.09 8.23 13.94
N LEU A 104 12.91 8.49 13.36
CA LEU A 104 12.63 9.44 12.29
C LEU A 104 11.53 10.39 12.75
N GLU A 105 11.85 11.68 12.82
CA GLU A 105 10.90 12.73 13.15
C GLU A 105 10.34 13.41 11.90
N GLU A 106 9.36 14.31 12.07
CA GLU A 106 8.84 15.17 11.01
C GLU A 106 8.39 14.44 9.73
N SER A 107 7.94 13.19 9.89
CA SER A 107 7.50 12.34 8.77
C SER A 107 6.20 11.60 9.06
N ASN A 108 5.67 11.70 10.29
CA ASN A 108 4.35 11.20 10.65
C ASN A 108 3.73 12.03 11.80
N LEU A 109 2.40 12.15 11.77
CA LEU A 109 1.56 12.80 12.77
C LEU A 109 0.36 11.91 13.07
N ASN A 110 -0.06 11.83 14.34
CA ASN A 110 -1.24 11.05 14.70
C ASN A 110 -2.51 11.77 14.23
N ARG A 111 -3.33 11.14 13.37
CA ARG A 111 -4.57 11.73 12.82
C ARG A 111 -5.82 11.48 13.67
N SER A 112 -5.69 10.67 14.71
CA SER A 112 -6.74 10.38 15.71
C SER A 112 -6.18 10.51 17.15
N PRO A 113 -5.56 11.66 17.50
CA PRO A 113 -4.83 11.81 18.75
C PRO A 113 -5.74 11.66 19.97
N HIS A 114 -7.01 12.06 19.88
CA HIS A 114 -7.97 11.88 20.97
C HIS A 114 -8.19 10.40 21.31
N SER A 115 -8.34 9.53 20.29
CA SER A 115 -8.43 8.08 20.48
C SER A 115 -7.18 7.52 21.14
N TYR A 116 -5.99 7.96 20.70
CA TYR A 116 -4.74 7.56 21.34
C TYR A 116 -4.71 7.92 22.84
N LEU A 117 -5.18 9.12 23.21
CA LEU A 117 -5.21 9.57 24.61
C LEU A 117 -6.15 8.74 25.49
N ASN A 118 -7.09 7.98 24.90
CA ASN A 118 -7.98 7.10 25.65
C ASN A 118 -7.28 5.83 26.15
N ASN A 119 -6.11 5.46 25.59
CA ASN A 119 -5.29 4.39 26.13
C ASN A 119 -4.81 4.73 27.56
N PRO A 120 -4.57 3.73 28.43
CA PRO A 120 -4.16 3.94 29.82
C PRO A 120 -2.95 4.88 29.94
N ALA A 121 -3.02 5.84 30.86
CA ALA A 121 -1.95 6.84 31.04
C ALA A 121 -0.60 6.19 31.38
N GLU A 122 -0.62 5.14 32.21
CA GLU A 122 0.59 4.38 32.56
C GLU A 122 1.26 3.71 31.35
N GLU A 123 0.48 3.27 30.36
CA GLU A 123 1.00 2.68 29.13
C GLU A 123 1.54 3.77 28.21
N ARG A 124 0.79 4.86 28.04
CA ARG A 124 1.22 6.01 27.21
C ARG A 124 2.54 6.62 27.70
N ASN A 125 2.74 6.71 29.01
CA ASN A 125 3.95 7.26 29.62
C ASN A 125 5.23 6.41 29.35
N LYS A 126 5.10 5.19 28.82
CA LYS A 126 6.24 4.38 28.36
C LYS A 126 6.83 4.86 27.04
N TYR A 127 6.10 5.72 26.30
CA TYR A 127 6.46 6.14 24.95
C TYR A 127 6.60 7.67 24.89
N LYS A 128 7.56 8.14 24.09
CA LYS A 128 7.82 9.59 23.92
C LYS A 128 6.77 10.29 23.04
N SER A 129 6.08 9.54 22.17
CA SER A 129 5.19 10.08 21.14
C SER A 129 3.95 9.21 20.92
N ASN A 130 2.91 9.80 20.34
CA ASN A 130 1.67 9.13 19.93
C ASN A 130 1.74 8.55 18.51
N THR A 131 2.92 8.55 17.89
CA THR A 131 3.23 7.81 16.66
C THR A 131 4.49 7.00 16.88
N ASP A 132 4.68 5.92 16.13
CA ASP A 132 5.93 5.19 16.14
C ASP A 132 6.97 5.86 15.24
N LYS A 133 8.03 6.37 15.88
CA LYS A 133 9.15 7.06 15.23
C LYS A 133 10.25 6.10 14.79
N GLN A 134 10.26 4.87 15.30
CA GLN A 134 11.32 3.90 14.99
C GLN A 134 11.22 3.42 13.54
N VAL A 135 12.32 3.58 12.81
CA VAL A 135 12.61 2.87 11.56
C VAL A 135 13.44 1.64 11.91
N THR A 136 13.01 0.47 11.44
CA THR A 136 13.78 -0.79 11.54
C THR A 136 14.21 -1.20 10.14
N LEU A 137 15.49 -1.51 9.95
CA LEU A 137 16.06 -1.86 8.65
C LEU A 137 16.81 -3.19 8.72
N LEU A 138 16.56 -4.05 7.73
CA LEU A 138 17.40 -5.20 7.38
C LEU A 138 18.19 -4.89 6.12
N LYS A 139 19.51 -5.01 6.22
CA LYS A 139 20.47 -4.88 5.13
C LYS A 139 20.90 -6.27 4.68
N PHE A 140 20.86 -6.51 3.38
CA PHE A 140 21.32 -7.75 2.76
C PHE A 140 22.60 -7.47 1.96
N THR A 141 23.65 -8.25 2.19
CA THR A 141 24.92 -8.17 1.45
C THR A 141 25.28 -9.53 0.89
N ASP A 142 26.03 -9.56 -0.20
CA ASP A 142 26.79 -10.75 -0.58
C ASP A 142 28.05 -10.89 0.30
N LEU A 143 28.93 -11.83 -0.05
CA LEU A 143 30.19 -12.06 0.66
C LEU A 143 31.24 -10.99 0.38
N ASP A 144 31.14 -10.27 -0.73
CA ASP A 144 32.08 -9.22 -1.12
C ASP A 144 31.77 -7.90 -0.39
N GLY A 145 30.61 -7.82 0.27
CA GLY A 145 30.21 -6.73 1.14
C GLY A 145 29.41 -5.63 0.45
N ASP A 146 29.16 -5.79 -0.85
CA ASP A 146 28.32 -4.89 -1.63
C ASP A 146 26.84 -5.26 -1.47
N GLY A 147 26.03 -4.21 -1.35
CA GLY A 147 24.63 -4.32 -0.99
C GLY A 147 23.81 -5.05 -2.04
N MET A 148 23.15 -6.14 -1.67
CA MET A 148 22.14 -6.77 -2.53
C MET A 148 20.81 -6.02 -2.45
N GLY A 149 20.50 -5.47 -1.27
CA GLY A 149 19.28 -4.73 -1.05
C GLY A 149 19.03 -4.43 0.40
N MET A 150 17.86 -3.86 0.68
CA MET A 150 17.39 -3.61 2.04
C MET A 150 15.87 -3.67 2.15
N LEU A 151 15.39 -4.00 3.35
CA LEU A 151 13.98 -3.96 3.71
C LEU A 151 13.84 -3.09 4.97
N SER A 152 13.01 -2.04 4.90
CA SER A 152 12.85 -1.05 5.96
C SER A 152 11.38 -0.88 6.33
N TRP A 153 11.05 -0.89 7.61
CA TRP A 153 9.70 -0.65 8.12
C TRP A 153 9.61 0.70 8.83
N PHE A 154 8.56 1.46 8.49
CA PHE A 154 8.23 2.72 9.15
C PHE A 154 6.71 2.93 9.16
N ALA A 155 6.17 3.50 10.24
CA ALA A 155 4.74 3.68 10.43
C ALA A 155 4.27 5.04 9.89
N VAL A 156 3.87 5.08 8.62
CA VAL A 156 3.24 6.25 7.99
C VAL A 156 2.34 5.80 6.83
N HIS A 157 1.19 6.44 6.66
CA HIS A 157 0.36 6.25 5.48
C HIS A 157 1.04 6.78 4.21
N ALA A 158 0.84 6.08 3.10
CA ALA A 158 1.21 6.51 1.75
C ALA A 158 0.04 7.27 1.09
N VAL A 159 -0.26 8.44 1.67
CA VAL A 159 -1.35 9.37 1.29
C VAL A 159 -0.87 10.82 1.13
N SER A 160 0.42 11.01 0.78
CA SER A 160 0.92 12.35 0.47
C SER A 160 0.34 12.88 -0.84
N MET A 161 0.08 12.00 -1.81
CA MET A 161 -0.79 12.23 -2.95
C MET A 161 -2.23 12.12 -2.48
N ASN A 162 -2.95 13.23 -2.46
CA ASN A 162 -4.32 13.28 -1.94
C ASN A 162 -5.34 12.70 -2.96
N TYR A 163 -6.60 12.58 -2.54
CA TYR A 163 -7.69 12.00 -3.35
C TYR A 163 -8.05 12.76 -4.64
N THR A 164 -7.49 13.96 -4.87
CA THR A 164 -7.65 14.70 -6.14
C THR A 164 -6.70 14.23 -7.23
N ASN A 165 -5.68 13.46 -6.85
CA ASN A 165 -4.74 12.86 -7.79
C ASN A 165 -5.44 11.88 -8.75
N GLN A 166 -5.01 11.89 -10.01
CA GLN A 166 -5.49 10.96 -11.04
C GLN A 166 -4.35 10.13 -11.68
N MET A 167 -3.11 10.30 -11.21
CA MET A 167 -1.94 9.56 -11.70
C MET A 167 -1.63 8.36 -10.83
N VAL A 168 -1.18 7.28 -11.47
CA VAL A 168 -0.63 6.13 -10.73
C VAL A 168 0.67 6.56 -10.07
N SER A 169 0.82 6.27 -8.77
CA SER A 169 2.00 6.61 -7.98
C SER A 169 2.18 5.64 -6.81
N SER A 170 3.43 5.37 -6.45
CA SER A 170 3.82 4.62 -5.25
C SER A 170 3.95 5.51 -4.00
N ASP A 171 3.58 6.79 -4.11
CA ASP A 171 3.52 7.78 -3.02
C ASP A 171 4.86 7.93 -2.27
N ASN A 172 4.85 8.33 -1.00
CA ASN A 172 6.03 8.68 -0.23
C ASN A 172 6.96 7.48 0.05
N MET A 173 6.42 6.30 0.35
CA MET A 173 7.19 5.07 0.54
C MET A 173 7.81 4.58 -0.77
N GLY A 174 7.09 4.75 -1.88
CA GLY A 174 7.59 4.52 -3.23
C GLY A 174 8.71 5.46 -3.62
N TYR A 175 8.54 6.75 -3.35
CA TYR A 175 9.56 7.76 -3.62
C TYR A 175 10.84 7.52 -2.80
N ALA A 176 10.72 7.08 -1.55
CA ALA A 176 11.86 6.67 -0.74
C ALA A 176 12.61 5.46 -1.36
N SER A 177 11.86 4.50 -1.90
CA SER A 177 12.40 3.31 -2.60
C SER A 177 13.17 3.73 -3.84
N TYR A 178 12.52 4.54 -4.69
CA TYR A 178 13.08 5.14 -5.90
C TYR A 178 14.42 5.83 -5.64
N LEU A 179 14.50 6.69 -4.62
CA LEU A 179 15.74 7.43 -4.31
C LEU A 179 16.90 6.50 -3.93
N LEU A 180 16.64 5.47 -3.11
CA LEU A 180 17.72 4.57 -2.69
C LEU A 180 18.18 3.65 -3.82
N GLU A 181 17.24 3.15 -4.64
CA GLU A 181 17.58 2.36 -5.82
C GLU A 181 18.39 3.19 -6.82
N GLN A 182 17.96 4.42 -7.13
CA GLN A 182 18.70 5.29 -8.04
C GLN A 182 20.10 5.66 -7.52
N GLU A 183 20.28 5.82 -6.20
CA GLU A 183 21.61 6.06 -5.63
C GLU A 183 22.52 4.83 -5.73
N LYS A 184 21.97 3.63 -5.57
CA LYS A 184 22.74 2.38 -5.55
C LYS A 184 22.98 1.80 -6.94
N ASN A 185 22.02 1.94 -7.84
CA ASN A 185 22.05 1.46 -9.21
C ASN A 185 22.57 2.55 -10.14
N ILE A 186 23.80 3.03 -9.91
CA ILE A 186 24.41 4.09 -10.71
C ILE A 186 24.47 3.67 -12.18
N GLY A 187 23.91 4.50 -13.06
CA GLY A 187 23.87 4.26 -14.50
C GLY A 187 22.68 3.45 -15.00
N PHE A 188 21.78 3.00 -14.11
CA PHE A 188 20.52 2.36 -14.48
C PHE A 188 19.36 3.36 -14.50
N LEU A 189 18.36 3.07 -15.33
CA LEU A 189 17.10 3.80 -15.34
C LEU A 189 16.24 3.41 -14.12
N PRO A 190 15.30 4.27 -13.68
CA PRO A 190 14.34 3.92 -12.64
C PRO A 190 13.60 2.62 -12.93
N GLY A 191 13.57 1.72 -11.94
CA GLY A 191 12.99 0.38 -12.06
C GLY A 191 13.96 -0.68 -12.59
N GLU A 192 15.19 -0.31 -12.91
CA GLU A 192 16.27 -1.22 -13.30
C GLU A 192 17.39 -1.27 -12.25
N GLY A 193 18.34 -2.18 -12.47
CA GLY A 193 19.52 -2.36 -11.64
C GLY A 193 19.40 -3.49 -10.62
N PRO A 194 20.53 -3.95 -10.06
CA PRO A 194 20.57 -5.13 -9.21
C PRO A 194 20.20 -4.86 -7.74
N PHE A 195 20.36 -3.64 -7.23
CA PHE A 195 20.02 -3.30 -5.85
C PHE A 195 18.51 -3.09 -5.71
N VAL A 196 17.91 -3.71 -4.70
CA VAL A 196 16.47 -3.55 -4.39
C VAL A 196 16.29 -2.85 -3.03
N ALA A 197 15.51 -1.77 -3.01
CA ALA A 197 15.18 -1.02 -1.80
C ALA A 197 13.68 -1.10 -1.49
N ALA A 198 13.30 -1.94 -0.52
CA ALA A 198 11.89 -2.08 -0.15
C ALA A 198 11.57 -1.29 1.14
N PHE A 199 10.70 -0.29 1.04
CA PHE A 199 10.11 0.39 2.20
C PHE A 199 8.71 -0.17 2.48
N ALA A 200 8.56 -0.92 3.57
CA ALA A 200 7.35 -1.64 3.95
C ALA A 200 6.51 -0.86 4.96
N SER A 201 5.19 -1.10 4.89
CA SER A 201 4.22 -0.59 5.85
C SER A 201 4.41 -1.24 7.23
N SER A 202 4.12 -0.49 8.29
CA SER A 202 4.07 -0.97 9.67
C SER A 202 2.65 -0.80 10.24
N ASN A 203 2.53 -0.55 11.54
CA ASN A 203 1.32 -0.12 12.23
C ASN A 203 0.98 1.36 11.94
N LEU A 204 0.62 1.63 10.69
CA LEU A 204 0.37 2.98 10.17
C LEU A 204 -1.05 3.51 10.39
N GLY A 205 -1.95 2.75 11.02
CA GLY A 205 -3.40 2.99 10.99
C GLY A 205 -3.87 4.38 11.44
N ASP A 206 -3.13 5.04 12.34
CA ASP A 206 -3.41 6.40 12.80
C ASP A 206 -2.27 7.39 12.49
N ALA A 207 -1.31 7.02 11.62
CA ALA A 207 -0.13 7.80 11.29
C ALA A 207 -0.22 8.43 9.89
N SER A 208 -0.45 9.74 9.83
CA SER A 208 -0.54 10.52 8.59
C SER A 208 0.81 11.17 8.20
N PRO A 209 1.15 11.26 6.91
CA PRO A 209 2.29 12.04 6.42
C PRO A 209 2.01 13.56 6.37
N ASN A 210 0.76 13.99 6.59
CA ASN A 210 0.33 15.38 6.50
C ASN A 210 0.63 16.13 7.79
N ILE A 211 1.93 16.34 8.05
CA ILE A 211 2.48 16.78 9.34
C ILE A 211 2.17 18.22 9.74
N ARG A 212 1.60 19.06 8.86
CA ARG A 212 1.10 20.39 9.27
C ARG A 212 -0.20 20.29 10.09
N GLY A 213 -0.81 19.11 10.13
CA GLY A 213 -2.00 18.82 10.91
C GLY A 213 -3.29 19.38 10.27
N PRO A 214 -4.45 19.05 10.88
CA PRO A 214 -5.74 19.36 10.30
C PRO A 214 -6.21 20.78 10.60
N PHE A 215 -6.73 21.46 9.58
CA PHE A 215 -7.38 22.76 9.70
C PHE A 215 -8.55 22.88 8.72
N CYS A 216 -9.36 23.92 8.92
CA CYS A 216 -10.49 24.25 8.07
C CYS A 216 -10.04 24.98 6.81
N ALA A 217 -10.08 24.31 5.65
CA ALA A 217 -9.62 24.81 4.35
C ALA A 217 -10.19 26.19 3.98
N ASN A 218 -11.40 26.51 4.43
CA ASN A 218 -12.10 27.76 4.15
C ASN A 218 -11.78 28.91 5.13
N THR A 219 -11.42 28.63 6.38
CA THR A 219 -11.22 29.66 7.43
C THR A 219 -9.81 29.73 7.98
N GLY A 220 -9.00 28.68 7.78
CA GLY A 220 -7.68 28.52 8.39
C GLY A 220 -7.70 28.17 9.88
N LEU A 221 -8.88 28.03 10.49
CA LEU A 221 -9.01 27.68 11.91
C LEU A 221 -8.70 26.20 12.15
N PRO A 222 -8.26 25.80 13.36
CA PRO A 222 -8.14 24.40 13.72
C PRO A 222 -9.46 23.65 13.55
N CYS A 223 -9.41 22.40 13.09
CA CYS A 223 -10.59 21.55 13.09
C CYS A 223 -11.05 21.23 14.51
N ASP A 224 -12.31 20.82 14.65
CA ASP A 224 -12.79 20.20 15.87
C ASP A 224 -11.94 18.96 16.23
N TYR A 225 -11.49 18.92 17.47
CA TYR A 225 -10.53 17.93 17.94
C TYR A 225 -11.12 16.51 18.02
N LEU A 226 -12.41 16.38 18.33
CA LEU A 226 -13.06 15.09 18.53
C LEU A 226 -13.59 14.52 17.21
N ASN A 227 -14.24 15.37 16.41
CA ASN A 227 -15.04 14.96 15.26
C ASN A 227 -14.36 15.24 13.92
N SER A 228 -13.23 15.96 13.93
CA SER A 228 -12.50 16.39 12.72
C SER A 228 -13.40 17.08 11.70
N SER A 229 -14.17 18.05 12.18
CA SER A 229 -15.10 18.84 11.38
C SER A 229 -14.84 20.34 11.55
N CYS A 230 -15.39 21.13 10.63
CA CYS A 230 -15.32 22.59 10.67
C CYS A 230 -16.71 23.19 10.94
N PRO A 231 -16.79 24.31 11.71
CA PRO A 231 -18.06 24.99 11.95
C PRO A 231 -18.79 25.40 10.67
N ILE A 232 -18.03 25.77 9.64
CA ILE A 232 -18.55 26.10 8.31
C ILE A 232 -18.00 25.07 7.33
N GLY A 233 -18.90 24.37 6.63
CA GLY A 233 -18.55 23.37 5.61
C GLY A 233 -18.25 21.96 6.14
N GLY A 234 -18.36 21.73 7.44
CA GLY A 234 -18.33 20.39 8.03
C GLY A 234 -17.01 19.66 7.80
N LEU A 235 -17.07 18.35 7.55
CA LEU A 235 -15.89 17.49 7.46
C LEU A 235 -15.07 17.69 6.20
N LYS A 236 -15.72 18.01 5.09
CA LYS A 236 -15.05 18.26 3.81
C LYS A 236 -14.04 19.40 3.89
N MET A 237 -14.28 20.34 4.79
CA MET A 237 -13.37 21.46 5.01
C MET A 237 -12.26 21.12 5.99
N CYS A 238 -12.37 20.06 6.79
CA CYS A 238 -11.29 19.66 7.69
C CYS A 238 -10.26 18.79 6.97
N VAL A 239 -9.12 19.39 6.63
CA VAL A 239 -8.07 18.73 5.85
C VAL A 239 -6.73 18.87 6.54
N ALA A 240 -5.93 17.81 6.52
CA ALA A 240 -4.53 17.85 6.91
C ALA A 240 -3.65 18.15 5.69
N LEU A 241 -2.64 19.00 5.84
CA LEU A 241 -1.68 19.30 4.77
C LEU A 241 -0.29 18.75 5.07
N GLY A 242 0.40 18.38 4.00
CA GLY A 242 1.81 18.00 4.05
C GLY A 242 2.76 19.19 4.23
N PRO A 243 4.07 18.91 4.32
CA PRO A 243 5.10 19.91 4.61
C PRO A 243 5.23 21.03 3.56
N ALA A 244 4.77 20.83 2.34
CA ALA A 244 4.69 21.79 1.24
C ALA A 244 3.27 22.36 1.01
N GLY A 245 2.37 22.24 1.99
CA GLY A 245 1.02 22.79 1.87
C GLY A 245 0.17 21.99 0.88
N SER A 246 -0.44 22.67 -0.10
CA SER A 246 -1.33 22.04 -1.10
C SER A 246 -0.60 21.33 -2.24
N ASP A 247 0.72 21.47 -2.36
CA ASP A 247 1.50 20.80 -3.39
C ASP A 247 1.76 19.34 -2.99
N MET A 248 0.87 18.45 -3.43
CA MET A 248 0.93 17.02 -3.12
C MET A 248 2.21 16.32 -3.66
N PHE A 249 2.79 16.80 -4.75
CA PHE A 249 4.02 16.21 -5.29
C PHE A 249 5.21 16.57 -4.41
N ASN A 250 5.32 17.85 -4.02
CA ASN A 250 6.38 18.26 -3.09
C ASN A 250 6.17 17.69 -1.69
N ASN A 251 4.93 17.52 -1.22
CA ASN A 251 4.64 16.78 0.02
C ASN A 251 5.19 15.35 -0.06
N THR A 252 4.86 14.63 -1.13
CA THR A 252 5.31 13.26 -1.37
C THR A 252 6.83 13.18 -1.43
N LYS A 253 7.46 14.11 -2.15
CA LYS A 253 8.92 14.22 -2.25
C LYS A 253 9.58 14.44 -0.89
N ILE A 254 9.14 15.43 -0.11
CA ILE A 254 9.74 15.76 1.19
C ILE A 254 9.63 14.59 2.17
N ILE A 255 8.44 13.99 2.29
CA ILE A 255 8.22 12.87 3.22
C ILE A 255 9.04 11.66 2.76
N GLY A 256 9.03 11.32 1.46
CA GLY A 256 9.83 10.24 0.91
C GLY A 256 11.34 10.46 1.08
N GLU A 257 11.84 11.69 0.88
CA GLU A 257 13.24 12.04 1.12
C GLU A 257 13.66 11.86 2.58
N ASN A 258 12.81 12.25 3.54
CA ASN A 258 13.10 12.10 4.96
C ASN A 258 13.24 10.62 5.33
N ILE A 259 12.32 9.78 4.84
CA ILE A 259 12.33 8.34 5.01
C ILE A 259 13.58 7.72 4.37
N PHE A 260 13.89 8.10 3.13
CA PHE A 260 15.08 7.68 2.40
C PHE A 260 16.38 8.04 3.14
N LYS A 261 16.56 9.31 3.53
CA LYS A 261 17.76 9.80 4.22
C LYS A 261 17.99 9.01 5.51
N ARG A 262 16.93 8.70 6.25
CA ARG A 262 17.04 7.90 7.47
C ARG A 262 17.42 6.45 7.18
N ALA A 263 16.76 5.79 6.22
CA ALA A 263 17.11 4.43 5.85
C ALA A 263 18.55 4.33 5.31
N LYS A 264 19.00 5.30 4.50
CA LYS A 264 20.38 5.39 4.02
C LYS A 264 21.40 5.47 5.18
N ASP A 265 21.13 6.33 6.17
CA ASP A 265 21.98 6.43 7.37
C ASP A 265 22.04 5.10 8.13
N LEU A 266 20.89 4.47 8.38
CA LEU A 266 20.79 3.19 9.06
C LEU A 266 21.48 2.06 8.29
N TYR A 267 21.35 2.05 6.97
CA TYR A 267 22.01 1.10 6.07
C TYR A 267 23.54 1.20 6.15
N GLY A 268 24.08 2.42 6.16
CA GLY A 268 25.53 2.67 6.31
C GLY A 268 26.07 2.25 7.68
N LYS A 269 25.25 2.39 8.73
CA LYS A 269 25.58 2.09 10.13
C LYS A 269 25.23 0.67 10.58
N ALA A 270 24.55 -0.13 9.78
CA ALA A 270 24.17 -1.49 10.15
C ALA A 270 25.43 -2.34 10.44
N ARG A 271 25.55 -2.81 11.69
CA ARG A 271 26.68 -3.66 12.17
C ARG A 271 26.21 -4.88 12.94
N GLN A 272 24.97 -4.88 13.43
CA GLN A 272 24.40 -6.02 14.14
C GLN A 272 24.05 -7.12 13.13
N GLU A 273 24.87 -8.16 13.06
CA GLU A 273 24.59 -9.30 12.19
C GLU A 273 23.40 -10.10 12.72
N VAL A 274 22.45 -10.42 11.85
CA VAL A 274 21.29 -11.26 12.14
C VAL A 274 21.68 -12.70 11.84
N ARG A 275 21.70 -13.54 12.89
CA ARG A 275 22.06 -14.96 12.80
C ARG A 275 21.03 -15.81 13.52
N GLY A 276 20.83 -17.03 13.02
CA GLY A 276 19.96 -18.01 13.61
C GLY A 276 19.13 -18.74 12.55
N PRO A 277 18.30 -19.70 12.97
CA PRO A 277 17.41 -20.43 12.09
C PRO A 277 16.33 -19.53 11.48
N LEU A 278 15.71 -20.03 10.42
CA LEU A 278 14.50 -19.47 9.84
C LEU A 278 13.30 -20.28 10.32
N HIS A 279 12.26 -19.60 10.79
CA HIS A 279 10.98 -20.24 11.12
C HIS A 279 9.83 -19.54 10.42
N ALA A 280 8.76 -20.29 10.21
CA ALA A 280 7.54 -19.83 9.57
C ALA A 280 6.34 -20.52 10.23
N ALA A 281 5.40 -19.72 10.73
CA ALA A 281 4.15 -20.19 11.30
C ALA A 281 2.99 -19.44 10.67
N HIS A 282 1.94 -20.16 10.28
CA HIS A 282 0.74 -19.61 9.67
C HIS A 282 -0.49 -20.35 10.18
N GLN A 283 -1.61 -19.62 10.32
CA GLN A 283 -2.92 -20.21 10.49
C GLN A 283 -3.97 -19.39 9.76
N TRP A 284 -5.01 -20.06 9.26
CA TRP A 284 -6.28 -19.40 8.98
C TRP A 284 -7.13 -19.34 10.23
N VAL A 285 -7.74 -18.19 10.47
CA VAL A 285 -8.57 -17.94 11.64
C VAL A 285 -9.93 -17.44 11.19
N ASN A 286 -10.99 -18.09 11.64
CA ASN A 286 -12.31 -17.50 11.56
C ASN A 286 -12.43 -16.37 12.59
N MET A 287 -12.28 -15.13 12.14
CA MET A 287 -12.30 -13.94 13.00
C MET A 287 -13.69 -13.55 13.47
N THR A 288 -14.76 -14.21 13.03
CA THR A 288 -16.14 -13.85 13.42
C THR A 288 -16.58 -14.41 14.77
N ASP A 289 -15.80 -15.31 15.37
CA ASP A 289 -16.17 -16.05 16.58
C ASP A 289 -14.93 -16.51 17.39
N VAL A 290 -13.98 -15.60 17.60
CA VAL A 290 -12.80 -15.88 18.42
C VAL A 290 -13.12 -15.51 19.86
N THR A 291 -13.14 -16.50 20.75
CA THR A 291 -13.13 -16.26 22.21
C THR A 291 -11.75 -15.75 22.64
N VAL A 292 -11.75 -14.62 23.33
CA VAL A 292 -10.55 -13.91 23.79
C VAL A 292 -10.48 -13.96 25.31
N GLN A 293 -9.37 -14.42 25.86
CA GLN A 293 -9.15 -14.36 27.30
C GLN A 293 -8.68 -12.95 27.69
N LEU A 294 -9.49 -12.18 28.42
CA LEU A 294 -9.13 -10.81 28.85
C LEU A 294 -8.38 -10.82 30.19
N ASN A 295 -8.80 -11.69 31.11
CA ASN A 295 -8.12 -11.99 32.36
C ASN A 295 -8.47 -13.42 32.80
N SER A 296 -8.07 -13.87 34.00
CA SER A 296 -8.33 -15.25 34.44
C SER A 296 -9.80 -15.64 34.55
N THR A 297 -10.73 -14.68 34.67
CA THR A 297 -12.15 -14.93 34.92
C THR A 297 -13.10 -14.35 33.86
N HIS A 298 -12.61 -13.45 32.99
CA HIS A 298 -13.41 -12.77 31.98
C HIS A 298 -12.91 -13.08 30.58
N THR A 299 -13.86 -13.40 29.70
CA THR A 299 -13.64 -13.58 28.27
C THR A 299 -14.40 -12.53 27.48
N GLY A 300 -13.83 -12.12 26.36
CA GLY A 300 -14.51 -11.39 25.30
C GLY A 300 -14.72 -12.30 24.09
N ARG A 301 -15.41 -11.80 23.08
CA ARG A 301 -15.57 -12.47 21.78
C ARG A 301 -15.43 -11.46 20.65
N THR A 302 -14.92 -11.89 19.50
CA THR A 302 -15.01 -11.10 18.27
C THR A 302 -16.41 -11.21 17.65
N CYS A 303 -16.67 -10.35 16.68
CA CYS A 303 -17.98 -10.19 16.04
C CYS A 303 -17.91 -10.55 14.55
N LYS A 304 -19.08 -10.81 13.94
CA LYS A 304 -19.23 -10.75 12.49
C LYS A 304 -18.82 -9.36 11.98
N PRO A 305 -18.19 -9.23 10.80
CA PRO A 305 -17.62 -7.96 10.38
C PRO A 305 -18.69 -6.87 10.20
N ALA A 306 -18.47 -5.70 10.79
CA ALA A 306 -19.34 -4.53 10.59
C ALA A 306 -18.56 -3.20 10.57
N LEU A 307 -19.00 -2.28 9.72
CA LEU A 307 -18.48 -0.91 9.64
C LEU A 307 -19.40 0.06 10.37
N GLY A 308 -18.81 0.97 11.15
CA GLY A 308 -19.56 1.98 11.91
C GLY A 308 -19.89 3.21 11.08
N HIS A 309 -20.75 4.10 11.60
CA HIS A 309 -21.11 5.38 10.95
C HIS A 309 -19.87 6.21 10.58
N SER A 310 -18.88 6.34 11.48
CA SER A 310 -17.65 7.09 11.22
C SER A 310 -16.77 6.52 10.12
N PHE A 311 -17.04 5.32 9.58
CA PHE A 311 -16.38 4.84 8.35
C PHE A 311 -16.69 5.77 7.17
N ALA A 312 -17.94 6.22 7.05
CA ALA A 312 -18.36 7.11 5.97
C ALA A 312 -17.87 8.57 6.15
N ALA A 313 -17.25 8.89 7.30
CA ALA A 313 -16.65 10.19 7.57
C ALA A 313 -15.31 10.40 6.87
N GLY A 314 -14.62 9.32 6.48
CA GLY A 314 -13.23 9.38 6.07
C GLY A 314 -12.31 9.90 7.18
N THR A 315 -11.16 10.44 6.80
CA THR A 315 -10.19 11.03 7.72
C THR A 315 -9.79 12.44 7.31
N THR A 316 -8.91 13.07 8.07
CA THR A 316 -8.29 14.35 7.69
C THR A 316 -7.39 14.25 6.46
N ASP A 317 -6.97 13.05 6.06
CA ASP A 317 -6.18 12.79 4.85
C ASP A 317 -7.08 12.63 3.59
N GLY A 318 -8.39 12.46 3.80
CA GLY A 318 -9.40 12.29 2.76
C GLY A 318 -10.78 12.16 3.39
N GLY A 319 -11.54 13.26 3.38
CA GLY A 319 -12.85 13.33 4.01
C GLY A 319 -13.94 12.64 3.21
N GLY A 320 -14.95 12.11 3.92
CA GLY A 320 -16.11 11.47 3.31
C GLY A 320 -17.14 12.43 2.72
N ASP A 321 -17.92 11.94 1.76
CA ASP A 321 -18.87 12.77 1.01
C ASP A 321 -20.26 12.90 1.64
N LEU A 322 -20.60 12.03 2.59
CA LEU A 322 -21.96 11.82 3.09
C LEU A 322 -22.27 12.53 4.43
N ASN A 323 -21.49 13.56 4.79
CA ASN A 323 -21.67 14.40 5.98
C ASN A 323 -21.68 13.65 7.34
N PHE A 324 -21.14 12.43 7.40
CA PHE A 324 -20.92 11.67 8.63
C PHE A 324 -19.72 12.22 9.39
N THR A 325 -19.84 12.50 10.69
CA THR A 325 -18.67 12.92 11.50
C THR A 325 -17.93 11.73 12.08
N GLN A 326 -16.62 11.90 12.33
CA GLN A 326 -15.90 10.95 13.17
C GLN A 326 -16.38 11.07 14.62
N GLY A 327 -16.19 10.00 15.40
CA GLY A 327 -16.53 9.99 16.83
C GLY A 327 -17.98 9.60 17.14
N ALA A 328 -18.75 9.13 16.15
CA ALA A 328 -20.14 8.75 16.36
C ALA A 328 -20.25 7.45 17.18
N VAL A 329 -20.85 7.55 18.36
CA VAL A 329 -21.19 6.41 19.25
C VAL A 329 -22.70 6.12 19.30
N GLU A 330 -23.50 6.97 18.67
CA GLU A 330 -24.94 6.79 18.49
C GLU A 330 -25.26 6.76 16.98
N GLY A 331 -26.29 6.01 16.61
CA GLY A 331 -26.80 5.97 15.24
C GLY A 331 -27.56 7.23 14.87
N ASP A 332 -27.74 7.42 13.57
CA ASP A 332 -28.60 8.46 12.99
C ASP A 332 -29.85 7.79 12.41
N PRO A 333 -31.06 8.10 12.90
CA PRO A 333 -32.29 7.42 12.48
C PRO A 333 -32.56 7.48 10.97
N PHE A 334 -32.10 8.53 10.29
CA PHE A 334 -32.25 8.66 8.84
C PHE A 334 -31.35 7.66 8.10
N TRP A 335 -30.06 7.61 8.45
CA TRP A 335 -29.12 6.64 7.85
C TRP A 335 -29.43 5.20 8.24
N ASP A 336 -29.85 4.95 9.47
CA ASP A 336 -30.29 3.63 9.92
C ASP A 336 -31.50 3.14 9.13
N GLY A 337 -32.48 4.02 8.88
CA GLY A 337 -33.64 3.71 8.04
C GLY A 337 -33.26 3.38 6.59
N ILE A 338 -32.32 4.11 5.99
CA ILE A 338 -31.81 3.82 4.63
C ILE A 338 -31.09 2.47 4.59
N ARG A 339 -30.21 2.21 5.56
CA ARG A 339 -29.52 0.93 5.70
C ARG A 339 -30.52 -0.22 5.78
N ASP A 340 -31.50 -0.12 6.68
CA ASP A 340 -32.46 -1.19 6.92
C ASP A 340 -33.33 -1.47 5.69
N ALA A 341 -33.73 -0.42 4.96
CA ALA A 341 -34.52 -0.53 3.75
C ALA A 341 -33.75 -1.12 2.56
N LEU A 342 -32.45 -0.83 2.43
CA LEU A 342 -31.64 -1.24 1.27
C LEU A 342 -30.84 -2.52 1.49
N LEU A 343 -30.36 -2.74 2.71
CA LEU A 343 -29.33 -3.74 3.03
C LEU A 343 -29.77 -4.71 4.15
N GLY A 344 -30.88 -4.41 4.82
CA GLY A 344 -31.38 -5.16 5.97
C GLY A 344 -30.83 -4.67 7.31
N ALA A 345 -31.64 -4.82 8.35
CA ALA A 345 -31.27 -4.41 9.71
C ALA A 345 -30.23 -5.36 10.32
N PRO A 346 -29.18 -4.84 10.99
CA PRO A 346 -28.22 -5.66 11.72
C PRO A 346 -28.92 -6.47 12.81
N SER A 347 -28.53 -7.73 13.00
CA SER A 347 -29.11 -8.54 14.08
C SER A 347 -28.78 -7.98 15.47
N ASN A 348 -29.61 -8.29 16.47
CA ASN A 348 -29.35 -7.87 17.86
C ASN A 348 -28.00 -8.39 18.37
N GLU A 349 -27.63 -9.64 18.03
CA GLU A 349 -26.33 -10.20 18.39
C GLU A 349 -25.18 -9.36 17.81
N THR A 350 -25.28 -8.95 16.55
CA THR A 350 -24.26 -8.14 15.90
C THR A 350 -24.21 -6.73 16.49
N GLN A 351 -25.36 -6.10 16.79
CA GLN A 351 -25.41 -4.80 17.45
C GLN A 351 -24.78 -4.85 18.85
N ASP A 352 -25.17 -5.82 19.68
CA ASP A 352 -24.67 -5.98 21.05
C ASP A 352 -23.16 -6.27 21.08
N CYS A 353 -22.67 -7.13 20.17
CA CYS A 353 -21.25 -7.44 20.07
C CYS A 353 -20.40 -6.22 19.68
N HIS A 354 -20.96 -5.32 18.86
CA HIS A 354 -20.23 -4.17 18.33
C HIS A 354 -20.23 -2.93 19.22
N GLN A 355 -21.02 -2.88 20.28
CA GLN A 355 -21.10 -1.72 21.16
C GLN A 355 -19.70 -1.16 21.54
N PRO A 356 -19.48 0.17 21.51
CA PRO A 356 -20.45 1.24 21.24
C PRO A 356 -20.56 1.65 19.75
N LYS A 357 -20.13 0.80 18.80
CA LYS A 357 -20.16 1.16 17.37
C LYS A 357 -21.59 1.22 16.84
N PRO A 358 -22.06 2.38 16.34
CA PRO A 358 -23.29 2.44 15.57
C PRO A 358 -23.04 1.86 14.18
N ILE A 359 -23.66 0.73 13.86
CA ILE A 359 -23.39 -0.02 12.63
C ILE A 359 -23.97 0.69 11.42
N LEU A 360 -23.15 1.06 10.44
CA LEU A 360 -23.60 1.53 9.13
C LEU A 360 -23.77 0.37 8.14
N PHE A 361 -22.84 -0.59 8.14
CA PHE A 361 -22.91 -1.76 7.28
C PHE A 361 -22.64 -3.04 8.08
N SER A 362 -23.64 -3.92 8.19
CA SER A 362 -23.51 -5.26 8.80
C SER A 362 -22.90 -6.26 7.82
N THR A 363 -21.68 -5.99 7.35
CA THR A 363 -21.05 -6.71 6.22
C THR A 363 -20.93 -8.23 6.41
N GLY A 364 -20.90 -8.73 7.64
CA GLY A 364 -20.88 -10.16 7.97
C GLY A 364 -22.23 -10.85 7.86
N GLU A 365 -23.30 -10.08 7.70
CA GLU A 365 -24.68 -10.55 7.45
C GLU A 365 -25.10 -10.27 6.00
N MET A 366 -24.22 -9.65 5.21
CA MET A 366 -24.45 -9.27 3.82
C MET A 366 -23.67 -10.21 2.89
N THR A 367 -24.38 -11.19 2.31
CA THR A 367 -23.77 -12.25 1.49
C THR A 367 -24.12 -12.22 0.01
N TRP A 368 -24.90 -11.21 -0.43
CA TRP A 368 -25.29 -11.05 -1.83
C TRP A 368 -24.60 -9.84 -2.48
N PRO A 369 -24.11 -9.94 -3.74
CA PRO A 369 -24.02 -11.16 -4.56
C PRO A 369 -22.97 -12.17 -4.04
N LEU A 370 -22.01 -11.69 -3.25
CA LEU A 370 -20.98 -12.46 -2.54
C LEU A 370 -20.80 -11.85 -1.14
N PRO A 371 -20.15 -12.55 -0.20
CA PRO A 371 -19.76 -11.98 1.09
C PRO A 371 -19.10 -10.60 0.95
N TRP A 372 -19.53 -9.64 1.76
CA TRP A 372 -19.03 -8.26 1.69
C TRP A 372 -17.67 -8.07 2.35
N HIS A 373 -17.39 -8.85 3.40
CA HIS A 373 -16.11 -8.88 4.09
C HIS A 373 -15.63 -10.32 4.36
N PRO A 374 -14.32 -10.52 4.55
CA PRO A 374 -13.77 -11.82 4.94
C PRO A 374 -14.16 -12.22 6.35
N SER A 375 -14.54 -13.48 6.52
CA SER A 375 -14.65 -14.13 7.84
C SER A 375 -13.35 -14.85 8.21
N ILE A 376 -12.68 -15.44 7.22
CA ILE A 376 -11.44 -16.19 7.39
C ILE A 376 -10.25 -15.28 7.05
N VAL A 377 -9.29 -15.22 7.96
CA VAL A 377 -8.17 -14.28 7.90
C VAL A 377 -6.84 -15.01 8.15
N ASP A 378 -5.78 -14.60 7.47
CA ASP A 378 -4.42 -15.08 7.68
C ASP A 378 -3.79 -14.44 8.93
N VAL A 379 -3.16 -15.26 9.77
CA VAL A 379 -2.18 -14.82 10.76
C VAL A 379 -0.87 -15.54 10.50
N GLN A 380 0.24 -14.81 10.46
CA GLN A 380 1.54 -15.37 10.05
C GLN A 380 2.72 -14.67 10.73
N ILE A 381 3.70 -15.45 11.17
CA ILE A 381 5.01 -14.96 11.63
C ILE A 381 6.10 -15.67 10.84
N ILE A 382 7.06 -14.91 10.32
CA ILE A 382 8.34 -15.43 9.83
C ILE A 382 9.45 -14.88 10.74
N THR A 383 10.37 -15.74 11.18
CA THR A 383 11.58 -15.31 11.89
C THR A 383 12.83 -15.50 11.05
N ILE A 384 13.72 -14.52 11.12
CA ILE A 384 15.06 -14.52 10.53
C ILE A 384 16.04 -14.36 11.68
N GLY A 385 16.53 -15.48 12.22
CA GLY A 385 17.23 -15.46 13.51
C GLY A 385 16.35 -14.75 14.57
N PRO A 386 16.87 -13.75 15.31
CA PRO A 386 16.11 -13.04 16.34
C PRO A 386 15.08 -12.03 15.80
N VAL A 387 14.97 -11.82 14.48
CA VAL A 387 14.04 -10.83 13.92
C VAL A 387 12.74 -11.51 13.54
N ALA A 388 11.63 -11.15 14.17
CA ALA A 388 10.30 -11.66 13.89
C ALA A 388 9.49 -10.64 13.08
N ILE A 389 8.98 -11.07 11.92
CA ILE A 389 8.11 -10.30 11.05
C ILE A 389 6.68 -10.78 11.26
N VAL A 390 5.84 -9.93 11.84
CA VAL A 390 4.44 -10.23 12.14
C VAL A 390 3.57 -9.67 11.01
N ALA A 391 2.99 -10.56 10.20
CA ALA A 391 2.18 -10.19 9.04
C ALA A 391 0.75 -9.84 9.47
N ILE A 392 0.41 -8.55 9.44
CA ILE A 392 -0.88 -8.03 9.90
C ILE A 392 -1.84 -7.85 8.71
N PRO A 393 -3.02 -8.48 8.73
CA PRO A 393 -4.01 -8.43 7.64
C PRO A 393 -4.85 -7.14 7.63
N GLY A 394 -4.23 -5.99 7.90
CA GLY A 394 -4.92 -4.72 8.01
C GLY A 394 -4.02 -3.61 8.54
N GLU A 395 -4.66 -2.58 9.10
CA GLU A 395 -4.03 -1.34 9.54
C GLU A 395 -4.11 -1.19 11.06
N MET A 396 -3.07 -1.63 11.76
CA MET A 396 -2.96 -1.40 13.20
C MET A 396 -2.66 0.06 13.50
N THR A 397 -3.35 0.62 14.49
CA THR A 397 -2.96 1.91 15.10
C THR A 397 -1.62 1.80 15.83
N THR A 398 -1.07 2.95 16.20
CA THR A 398 0.19 3.07 16.92
C THR A 398 0.21 2.18 18.17
N MET A 399 -0.78 2.32 19.07
CA MET A 399 -0.78 1.53 20.31
C MET A 399 -1.09 0.05 20.07
N SER A 400 -1.93 -0.26 19.08
CA SER A 400 -2.18 -1.66 18.66
C SER A 400 -0.90 -2.37 18.24
N GLY A 401 -0.09 -1.71 17.40
CA GLY A 401 1.20 -2.22 16.95
C GLY A 401 2.23 -2.33 18.07
N ARG A 402 2.20 -1.45 19.08
CA ARG A 402 3.06 -1.55 20.26
C ARG A 402 2.71 -2.77 21.12
N ARG A 403 1.43 -2.95 21.43
CA ARG A 403 0.94 -4.08 22.25
C ARG A 403 1.26 -5.42 21.62
N ILE A 404 1.08 -5.58 20.31
CA ILE A 404 1.39 -6.85 19.64
C ILE A 404 2.90 -7.13 19.58
N ARG A 405 3.73 -6.11 19.32
CA ARG A 405 5.21 -6.28 19.31
C ARG A 405 5.71 -6.77 20.65
N GLU A 406 5.26 -6.12 21.73
CA GLU A 406 5.62 -6.51 23.09
C GLU A 406 5.13 -7.92 23.43
N ALA A 407 3.87 -8.24 23.11
CA ALA A 407 3.28 -9.53 23.41
C ALA A 407 3.93 -10.71 22.66
N VAL A 408 4.31 -10.51 21.39
CA VAL A 408 5.02 -11.51 20.58
C VAL A 408 6.46 -11.65 21.08
N LYS A 409 7.14 -10.53 21.36
CA LYS A 409 8.51 -10.53 21.87
C LYS A 409 8.62 -11.34 23.17
N GLN A 410 7.74 -11.05 24.13
CA GLN A 410 7.69 -11.76 25.41
C GLN A 410 7.52 -13.26 25.22
N GLU A 411 6.68 -13.69 24.27
CA GLU A 411 6.44 -15.10 24.03
C GLU A 411 7.62 -15.80 23.36
N LEU A 412 8.28 -15.14 22.39
CA LEU A 412 9.49 -15.68 21.76
C LEU A 412 10.64 -15.85 22.76
N GLU A 413 10.78 -14.91 23.69
CA GLU A 413 11.87 -14.91 24.69
C GLU A 413 11.55 -15.77 25.92
N ALA A 414 10.30 -16.20 26.11
CA ALA A 414 9.85 -16.89 27.34
C ALA A 414 10.61 -18.18 27.67
N GLN A 415 11.03 -18.93 26.65
CA GLN A 415 11.74 -20.22 26.83
C GLN A 415 13.26 -20.09 26.68
N GLY A 416 13.77 -18.88 26.42
CA GLY A 416 15.20 -18.65 26.16
C GLY A 416 15.70 -19.12 24.79
N THR A 417 14.83 -19.69 23.93
CA THR A 417 15.17 -20.07 22.54
C THR A 417 15.59 -18.84 21.72
N PHE A 418 14.88 -17.73 21.90
CA PHE A 418 15.23 -16.43 21.34
C PHE A 418 15.78 -15.53 22.44
N SER A 419 16.81 -14.75 22.11
CA SER A 419 17.37 -13.73 22.99
C SER A 419 17.43 -12.40 22.25
N ASN A 420 16.93 -11.32 22.85
CA ASN A 420 16.86 -9.98 22.26
C ASN A 420 16.12 -9.98 20.92
N ALA A 421 14.94 -10.60 20.89
CA ALA A 421 14.10 -10.63 19.72
C ALA A 421 13.68 -9.21 19.31
N GLU A 422 13.81 -8.91 18.02
CA GLU A 422 13.25 -7.70 17.42
C GLU A 422 11.97 -8.07 16.68
N VAL A 423 10.85 -7.51 17.10
CA VAL A 423 9.56 -7.76 16.46
C VAL A 423 9.17 -6.56 15.60
N VAL A 424 9.03 -6.78 14.31
CA VAL A 424 8.50 -5.79 13.36
C VAL A 424 7.07 -6.16 12.98
N VAL A 425 6.23 -5.13 12.86
CA VAL A 425 4.89 -5.26 12.29
C VAL A 425 5.01 -4.99 10.80
N ALA A 426 4.56 -5.92 9.97
CA ALA A 426 4.35 -5.71 8.55
C ALA A 426 2.85 -5.50 8.33
N GLY A 427 2.45 -4.30 7.94
CA GLY A 427 1.06 -3.97 7.67
C GLY A 427 0.56 -4.57 6.36
N LEU A 428 -0.76 -4.61 6.20
CA LEU A 428 -1.44 -4.92 4.93
C LEU A 428 -0.93 -6.20 4.27
N CYS A 429 -0.85 -7.26 5.07
CA CYS A 429 -0.34 -8.56 4.66
C CYS A 429 -1.46 -9.53 4.31
N ASN A 430 -1.30 -10.22 3.19
CA ASN A 430 -2.10 -11.36 2.73
C ASN A 430 -3.59 -11.06 2.40
N ILE A 431 -4.37 -10.58 3.36
CA ILE A 431 -5.79 -10.22 3.20
C ILE A 431 -6.07 -8.90 3.89
N TYR A 432 -7.01 -8.11 3.37
CA TYR A 432 -7.34 -6.79 3.93
C TYR A 432 -8.60 -6.83 4.77
N THR A 433 -8.47 -6.45 6.04
CA THR A 433 -9.59 -6.42 7.01
C THR A 433 -9.75 -5.05 7.68
N HIS A 434 -9.46 -3.97 6.95
CA HIS A 434 -9.52 -2.59 7.46
C HIS A 434 -8.59 -2.37 8.68
N TYR A 435 -9.09 -1.69 9.71
CA TYR A 435 -8.31 -1.16 10.82
C TYR A 435 -8.33 -2.08 12.04
N ILE A 436 -7.32 -1.94 12.88
CA ILE A 436 -7.24 -2.59 14.18
C ILE A 436 -6.85 -1.53 15.21
N THR A 437 -7.82 -1.19 16.06
CA THR A 437 -7.67 -0.27 17.20
C THR A 437 -7.50 -1.04 18.50
N THR A 438 -6.96 -0.36 19.52
CA THR A 438 -7.06 -0.88 20.89
C THR A 438 -8.52 -0.88 21.34
N TYR A 439 -8.84 -1.63 22.40
CA TYR A 439 -10.19 -1.60 22.98
C TYR A 439 -10.58 -0.18 23.37
N GLU A 440 -9.64 0.58 23.92
CA GLU A 440 -9.80 1.95 24.37
C GLU A 440 -10.01 2.91 23.21
N GLU A 441 -9.19 2.83 22.16
CA GLU A 441 -9.36 3.63 20.95
C GLU A 441 -10.69 3.33 20.25
N TYR A 442 -11.12 2.06 20.26
CA TYR A 442 -12.40 1.62 19.70
C TYR A 442 -13.59 2.34 20.36
N GLN A 443 -13.54 2.60 21.67
CA GLN A 443 -14.66 3.25 22.38
C GLN A 443 -14.97 4.65 21.85
N ILE A 444 -13.98 5.32 21.26
CA ILE A 444 -14.14 6.69 20.74
C ILE A 444 -14.83 6.70 19.37
N GLN A 445 -14.80 5.59 18.62
CA GLN A 445 -15.44 5.47 17.30
C GLN A 445 -15.08 6.59 16.31
N ARG A 446 -13.81 7.01 16.28
CA ARG A 446 -13.22 7.69 15.11
C ARG A 446 -13.14 6.73 13.91
N TYR A 447 -12.64 7.19 12.77
CA TYR A 447 -12.60 6.40 11.54
C TYR A 447 -11.99 5.00 11.73
N GLU A 448 -10.85 4.91 12.43
CA GLU A 448 -10.15 3.64 12.68
C GLU A 448 -10.98 2.70 13.60
N GLY A 449 -11.67 3.26 14.61
CA GLY A 449 -12.53 2.49 15.51
C GLY A 449 -13.79 1.97 14.81
N ALA A 450 -14.43 2.80 13.99
CA ALA A 450 -15.56 2.40 13.16
C ALA A 450 -15.17 1.36 12.11
N SER A 451 -13.93 1.42 11.62
CA SER A 451 -13.35 0.50 10.65
C SER A 451 -12.67 -0.72 11.28
N THR A 452 -12.74 -0.90 12.60
CA THR A 452 -12.28 -2.12 13.29
C THR A 452 -13.37 -3.18 13.20
N ILE A 453 -13.36 -3.98 12.13
CA ILE A 453 -14.56 -4.69 11.67
C ILE A 453 -15.00 -5.86 12.54
N TYR A 454 -14.11 -6.50 13.32
CA TYR A 454 -14.48 -7.66 14.17
C TYR A 454 -14.82 -7.28 15.62
N GLY A 455 -15.11 -5.99 15.85
CA GLY A 455 -15.58 -5.48 17.15
C GLY A 455 -14.48 -5.04 18.11
N PRO A 456 -14.83 -4.69 19.36
CA PRO A 456 -13.91 -4.06 20.32
C PRO A 456 -12.74 -4.96 20.74
N HIS A 457 -12.88 -6.28 20.59
CA HIS A 457 -11.85 -7.26 20.98
C HIS A 457 -10.98 -7.74 19.81
N THR A 458 -11.05 -7.07 18.65
CA THR A 458 -10.25 -7.41 17.46
C THR A 458 -8.75 -7.48 17.77
N LEU A 459 -8.18 -6.45 18.40
CA LEU A 459 -6.76 -6.45 18.75
C LEU A 459 -6.41 -7.58 19.72
N SER A 460 -7.21 -7.78 20.76
CA SER A 460 -6.95 -8.83 21.75
C SER A 460 -6.99 -10.23 21.14
N ALA A 461 -7.89 -10.46 20.18
CA ALA A 461 -7.91 -11.69 19.39
C ALA A 461 -6.62 -11.87 18.57
N TYR A 462 -6.16 -10.82 17.87
CA TYR A 462 -4.88 -10.89 17.16
C TYR A 462 -3.71 -11.16 18.11
N ILE A 463 -3.60 -10.44 19.24
CA ILE A 463 -2.55 -10.68 20.24
C ILE A 463 -2.57 -12.15 20.69
N GLN A 464 -3.75 -12.70 21.01
CA GLN A 464 -3.88 -14.09 21.42
C GLN A 464 -3.41 -15.07 20.34
N LYS A 465 -3.81 -14.85 19.07
CA LYS A 465 -3.41 -15.71 17.95
C LYS A 465 -1.91 -15.62 17.68
N PHE A 466 -1.35 -14.41 17.58
CA PHE A 466 0.07 -14.21 17.32
C PHE A 466 0.97 -14.69 18.46
N ARG A 467 0.53 -14.61 19.72
CA ARG A 467 1.22 -15.30 20.83
C ARG A 467 1.23 -16.81 20.63
N GLY A 468 0.12 -17.41 20.19
CA GLY A 468 0.08 -18.84 19.84
C GLY A 468 1.10 -19.23 18.77
N LEU A 469 1.22 -18.42 17.70
CA LEU A 469 2.23 -18.62 16.65
C LEU A 469 3.65 -18.46 17.19
N ALA A 470 3.91 -17.39 17.95
CA ALA A 470 5.21 -17.11 18.55
C ALA A 470 5.67 -18.22 19.50
N LYS A 471 4.74 -18.75 20.31
CA LYS A 471 4.98 -19.90 21.18
C LYS A 471 5.37 -21.15 20.40
N ALA A 472 4.62 -21.46 19.35
CA ALA A 472 4.93 -22.62 18.50
C ALA A 472 6.31 -22.49 17.85
N ILE A 473 6.70 -21.29 17.43
CA ILE A 473 8.06 -21.01 16.93
C ILE A 473 9.11 -21.19 18.03
N ALA A 474 8.89 -20.63 19.23
CA ALA A 474 9.81 -20.76 20.35
C ALA A 474 10.01 -22.22 20.80
N GLU A 475 8.99 -23.06 20.65
CA GLU A 475 9.00 -24.49 20.97
C GLU A 475 9.46 -25.39 19.81
N GLY A 476 9.62 -24.86 18.59
CA GLY A 476 9.90 -25.65 17.39
C GLY A 476 8.76 -26.60 17.00
N LYS A 477 7.51 -26.18 17.24
CA LYS A 477 6.27 -26.96 17.06
C LYS A 477 5.31 -26.31 16.07
N GLU A 478 5.82 -25.57 15.09
CA GLU A 478 5.02 -24.88 14.08
C GLU A 478 4.18 -25.86 13.26
N GLN A 479 4.70 -27.07 13.02
CA GLN A 479 3.99 -28.15 12.31
C GLN A 479 2.83 -28.74 13.11
N GLU A 480 2.76 -28.50 14.43
CA GLU A 480 1.65 -28.93 15.28
C GLU A 480 0.50 -27.92 15.30
N LEU A 481 0.68 -26.72 14.73
CA LEU A 481 -0.38 -25.71 14.67
C LEU A 481 -1.53 -26.21 13.79
N PRO A 482 -2.79 -26.09 14.25
CA PRO A 482 -3.92 -26.38 13.39
C PRO A 482 -3.95 -25.41 12.21
N LYS A 483 -4.13 -25.93 10.99
CA LYS A 483 -4.20 -25.14 9.75
C LYS A 483 -5.33 -24.11 9.77
N GLY A 484 -6.45 -24.44 10.41
CA GLY A 484 -7.65 -23.62 10.44
C GLY A 484 -8.54 -23.77 9.20
N PRO A 485 -9.68 -23.06 9.14
CA PRO A 485 -10.61 -23.12 8.02
C PRO A 485 -10.02 -22.44 6.77
N GLU A 486 -10.13 -23.07 5.61
CA GLU A 486 -9.65 -22.49 4.35
C GLU A 486 -10.53 -21.31 3.90
N PRO A 487 -9.94 -20.17 3.45
CA PRO A 487 -10.71 -19.04 2.96
C PRO A 487 -11.41 -19.36 1.63
N PRO A 488 -12.56 -18.73 1.32
CA PRO A 488 -13.21 -18.93 0.04
C PRO A 488 -12.41 -18.29 -1.11
N PHE A 489 -12.47 -18.93 -2.26
CA PHE A 489 -11.98 -18.37 -3.53
C PHE A 489 -13.13 -18.36 -4.55
N PHE A 490 -13.61 -17.18 -4.91
CA PHE A 490 -14.79 -17.02 -5.76
C PHE A 490 -14.45 -17.26 -7.23
N LYS A 491 -15.34 -17.96 -7.96
CA LYS A 491 -15.13 -18.25 -9.38
C LYS A 491 -15.33 -16.98 -10.21
N ASP A 492 -14.61 -16.87 -11.32
CA ASP A 492 -14.77 -15.80 -12.32
C ASP A 492 -16.23 -15.51 -12.71
N SER A 493 -17.08 -16.53 -12.77
CA SER A 493 -18.50 -16.39 -13.11
C SER A 493 -19.36 -15.71 -12.03
N GLN A 494 -18.83 -15.59 -10.80
CA GLN A 494 -19.49 -14.94 -9.67
C GLN A 494 -19.02 -13.49 -9.47
N LEU A 495 -17.86 -13.14 -10.04
CA LEU A 495 -17.26 -11.82 -9.94
C LEU A 495 -17.88 -10.87 -10.97
N PHE A 496 -18.08 -9.61 -10.61
CA PHE A 496 -18.71 -8.61 -11.49
C PHE A 496 -17.73 -7.49 -11.85
N SER A 497 -17.90 -6.90 -13.04
CA SER A 497 -17.23 -5.67 -13.46
C SER A 497 -18.25 -4.67 -14.00
N LEU A 498 -18.35 -3.51 -13.36
CA LEU A 498 -19.18 -2.39 -13.82
C LEU A 498 -18.40 -1.45 -14.76
N LEU A 499 -17.08 -1.63 -14.87
CA LEU A 499 -16.25 -0.88 -15.80
C LEU A 499 -16.45 -1.40 -17.23
N PRO A 500 -16.92 -0.56 -18.18
CA PRO A 500 -17.07 -0.97 -19.57
C PRO A 500 -15.73 -1.35 -20.21
N ALA A 501 -15.78 -2.23 -21.19
CA ALA A 501 -14.63 -2.52 -22.04
C ALA A 501 -14.17 -1.24 -22.75
N ALA A 502 -12.85 -1.10 -22.92
CA ALA A 502 -12.31 0.02 -23.69
C ALA A 502 -12.82 -0.06 -25.16
N ALA A 503 -13.46 1.03 -25.59
CA ALA A 503 -14.02 1.17 -26.92
C ALA A 503 -12.92 1.24 -27.99
N VAL A 504 -13.32 1.20 -29.26
CA VAL A 504 -12.41 1.53 -30.37
C VAL A 504 -12.00 2.99 -30.25
N ASP A 505 -10.70 3.25 -30.35
CA ASP A 505 -10.14 4.60 -30.28
C ASP A 505 -10.40 5.35 -31.59
N LYS A 506 -10.68 6.65 -31.48
CA LYS A 506 -10.68 7.55 -32.62
C LYS A 506 -9.56 8.58 -32.49
N LYS A 507 -9.20 9.15 -33.62
CA LYS A 507 -8.26 10.26 -33.76
C LYS A 507 -8.93 11.38 -34.56
N PRO A 508 -8.45 12.62 -34.42
CA PRO A 508 -8.88 13.72 -35.28
C PRO A 508 -8.80 13.36 -36.77
N ILE A 509 -9.62 14.03 -37.58
CA ILE A 509 -9.60 13.87 -39.04
C ILE A 509 -8.21 14.27 -39.55
N ASN A 510 -7.66 13.48 -40.47
CA ASN A 510 -6.34 13.66 -41.09
C ASN A 510 -5.11 13.60 -40.16
N THR A 511 -5.25 13.18 -38.89
CA THR A 511 -4.08 12.95 -38.02
C THR A 511 -3.66 11.47 -37.99
N THR A 512 -2.61 11.09 -37.26
CA THR A 512 -2.31 9.69 -36.89
C THR A 512 -2.15 9.53 -35.38
N PHE A 513 -2.27 8.29 -34.88
CA PHE A 513 -1.94 8.03 -33.47
C PHE A 513 -0.45 8.31 -33.23
N GLY A 514 -0.22 9.06 -32.15
CA GLY A 514 1.04 9.62 -31.70
C GLY A 514 1.44 10.92 -32.40
N GLU A 515 0.66 11.48 -33.32
CA GLU A 515 0.96 12.79 -33.89
C GLU A 515 1.00 13.89 -32.81
N VAL A 516 1.98 14.77 -32.89
CA VAL A 516 2.17 15.89 -31.95
C VAL A 516 1.12 16.98 -32.23
N LEU A 517 0.32 17.29 -31.23
CA LEU A 517 -0.69 18.35 -31.26
C LEU A 517 -0.13 19.69 -30.76
N GLU A 518 0.63 19.64 -29.66
CA GLU A 518 1.25 20.81 -29.04
C GLU A 518 2.75 20.53 -28.89
N ARG A 519 3.57 21.42 -29.46
CA ARG A 519 5.03 21.28 -29.45
C ARG A 519 5.62 21.96 -28.21
N VAL A 520 6.75 21.43 -27.76
CA VAL A 520 7.64 22.13 -26.84
C VAL A 520 8.24 23.41 -27.45
N ASP A 521 8.59 24.34 -26.58
CA ASP A 521 9.45 25.48 -26.88
C ASP A 521 10.85 25.01 -27.29
N PRO A 522 11.58 25.78 -28.12
CA PRO A 522 12.91 25.38 -28.59
C PRO A 522 13.96 25.35 -27.48
N GLU A 523 13.77 26.11 -26.41
CA GLU A 523 14.72 26.23 -25.30
C GLU A 523 13.99 26.29 -23.95
N TYR A 524 14.56 25.61 -22.96
CA TYR A 524 14.13 25.62 -21.56
C TYR A 524 15.32 25.83 -20.63
N THR A 525 15.06 26.37 -19.45
CA THR A 525 16.01 26.43 -18.33
C THR A 525 15.73 25.31 -17.33
N VAL A 526 16.73 24.96 -16.52
CA VAL A 526 16.52 24.01 -15.42
C VAL A 526 15.47 24.56 -14.44
N GLY A 527 14.53 23.72 -14.01
CA GLY A 527 13.36 24.11 -13.22
C GLY A 527 12.11 24.39 -14.04
N ASP A 528 12.22 24.56 -15.36
CA ASP A 528 11.05 24.66 -16.24
C ASP A 528 10.37 23.30 -16.45
N VAL A 529 9.17 23.34 -17.04
CA VAL A 529 8.40 22.15 -17.43
C VAL A 529 8.26 22.09 -18.94
N ALA A 530 8.91 21.12 -19.57
CA ALA A 530 8.71 20.81 -20.98
C ALA A 530 7.45 19.95 -21.14
N SER A 531 6.46 20.42 -21.90
CA SER A 531 5.17 19.72 -22.07
C SER A 531 4.84 19.50 -23.54
N VAL A 532 4.48 18.26 -23.91
CA VAL A 532 4.06 17.89 -25.27
C VAL A 532 2.78 17.07 -25.20
N THR A 533 1.84 17.41 -26.08
CA THR A 533 0.57 16.69 -26.23
C THR A 533 0.55 15.90 -27.54
N PHE A 534 0.18 14.64 -27.48
CA PHE A 534 0.06 13.71 -28.60
C PHE A 534 -1.38 13.23 -28.78
N VAL A 535 -1.79 12.92 -30.02
CA VAL A 535 -2.97 12.07 -30.27
C VAL A 535 -2.67 10.68 -29.70
N ALA A 536 -3.52 10.14 -28.84
CA ALA A 536 -3.23 8.88 -28.15
C ALA A 536 -4.41 7.91 -28.14
N GLY A 537 -4.12 6.61 -28.18
CA GLY A 537 -5.08 5.56 -27.84
C GLY A 537 -5.24 5.37 -26.33
N ASN A 538 -6.27 4.64 -25.90
CA ASN A 538 -6.53 4.39 -24.48
C ASN A 538 -5.40 3.54 -23.83
N PRO A 539 -4.77 3.99 -22.73
CA PRO A 539 -3.69 3.26 -22.05
C PRO A 539 -4.09 1.86 -21.57
N ARG A 540 -5.38 1.59 -21.39
CA ARG A 540 -5.89 0.24 -21.05
C ARG A 540 -5.56 -0.81 -22.11
N HIS A 541 -5.27 -0.42 -23.35
CA HIS A 541 -4.83 -1.34 -24.40
C HIS A 541 -3.38 -1.81 -24.23
N SER A 542 -2.58 -1.07 -23.46
CA SER A 542 -1.17 -1.39 -23.22
C SER A 542 -0.95 -2.37 -22.05
N GLY A 543 -1.92 -2.55 -21.15
CA GLY A 543 -1.70 -3.24 -19.86
C GLY A 543 -1.24 -4.70 -19.94
N ASP A 544 -1.62 -5.44 -21.00
CA ASP A 544 -1.15 -6.82 -21.22
C ASP A 544 0.08 -6.92 -22.14
N ILE A 545 0.43 -5.83 -22.86
CA ILE A 545 1.43 -5.83 -23.96
C ILE A 545 2.71 -5.07 -23.56
N VAL A 546 2.62 -4.11 -22.63
CA VAL A 546 3.66 -3.14 -22.25
C VAL A 546 4.23 -3.45 -20.86
N ARG A 547 4.14 -4.70 -20.38
CA ARG A 547 4.85 -5.09 -19.16
C ARG A 547 6.37 -4.94 -19.41
N ASP A 548 7.06 -4.27 -18.48
CA ASP A 548 8.50 -3.94 -18.56
C ASP A 548 8.87 -2.98 -19.70
N LYS A 549 7.94 -2.11 -20.09
CA LYS A 549 8.14 -1.03 -21.05
C LYS A 549 7.61 0.27 -20.45
N THR A 550 7.72 1.35 -21.19
CA THR A 550 7.33 2.69 -20.74
C THR A 550 6.40 3.38 -21.74
N PHE A 551 5.50 4.24 -21.26
CA PHE A 551 4.71 5.15 -22.09
C PHE A 551 5.51 6.37 -22.56
N VAL A 552 6.62 6.68 -21.88
CA VAL A 552 7.37 7.93 -22.04
C VAL A 552 8.87 7.65 -22.01
N THR A 553 9.63 8.29 -22.90
CA THR A 553 11.07 8.48 -22.67
C THR A 553 11.44 9.94 -22.85
N VAL A 554 12.32 10.43 -21.99
CA VAL A 554 13.12 11.63 -22.25
C VAL A 554 14.52 11.15 -22.62
N GLU A 555 15.03 11.62 -23.75
CA GLU A 555 16.31 11.20 -24.29
C GLU A 555 17.23 12.41 -24.46
N LYS A 556 18.51 12.24 -24.16
CA LYS A 556 19.57 13.23 -24.33
C LYS A 556 20.43 12.89 -25.53
N TYR A 557 20.74 13.89 -26.35
CA TYR A 557 21.67 13.74 -27.47
C TYR A 557 23.13 13.89 -27.04
N HIS A 558 23.96 12.94 -27.45
CA HIS A 558 25.40 12.96 -27.23
C HIS A 558 26.14 13.28 -28.53
N ASN A 559 26.62 14.52 -28.67
CA ASN A 559 27.36 14.98 -29.86
C ASN A 559 28.59 14.12 -30.17
N SER A 560 29.27 13.57 -29.15
CA SER A 560 30.47 12.75 -29.31
C SER A 560 30.21 11.39 -29.97
N THR A 561 29.02 10.82 -29.78
CA THR A 561 28.64 9.48 -30.29
C THR A 561 27.54 9.55 -31.35
N ALA A 562 27.01 10.75 -31.63
CA ALA A 562 25.83 10.98 -32.47
C ALA A 562 24.63 10.09 -32.09
N HIS A 563 24.45 9.85 -30.79
CA HIS A 563 23.45 8.92 -30.25
C HIS A 563 22.49 9.59 -29.27
N TRP A 564 21.30 9.01 -29.12
CA TRP A 564 20.28 9.43 -28.16
C TRP A 564 20.21 8.41 -27.03
N ASP A 565 20.51 8.84 -25.81
CA ASP A 565 20.45 8.00 -24.61
C ASP A 565 19.20 8.33 -23.81
N VAL A 566 18.47 7.30 -23.37
CA VAL A 566 17.32 7.47 -22.46
C VAL A 566 17.84 7.93 -21.10
N VAL A 567 17.30 9.04 -20.61
CA VAL A 567 17.65 9.61 -19.31
C VAL A 567 16.48 9.59 -18.32
N HIS A 568 15.24 9.59 -18.82
CA HIS A 568 14.04 9.40 -18.00
C HIS A 568 13.02 8.52 -18.72
N THR A 569 12.22 7.82 -17.93
CA THR A 569 11.06 7.00 -18.34
C THR A 569 9.83 7.44 -17.55
N ASP A 570 8.64 6.89 -17.83
CA ASP A 570 7.43 7.09 -17.01
C ASP A 570 7.54 6.63 -15.54
N ALA A 571 8.60 5.88 -15.16
CA ALA A 571 8.94 5.57 -13.77
C ALA A 571 9.77 6.67 -13.09
N SER A 572 10.27 7.65 -13.84
CA SER A 572 11.02 8.80 -13.31
C SER A 572 10.07 9.81 -12.72
N TRP A 573 10.32 10.23 -11.48
CA TRP A 573 9.50 11.22 -10.77
C TRP A 573 9.41 12.57 -11.49
N GLU A 574 10.43 12.90 -12.29
CA GLU A 574 10.51 14.10 -13.12
C GLU A 574 9.53 14.06 -14.30
N THR A 575 8.99 12.90 -14.67
CA THR A 575 8.06 12.79 -15.80
C THR A 575 6.63 12.56 -15.33
N ARG A 576 5.67 13.11 -16.07
CA ARG A 576 4.24 12.88 -15.83
C ARG A 576 3.54 12.51 -17.13
N PHE A 577 2.66 11.52 -17.05
CA PHE A 577 1.87 11.05 -18.17
C PHE A 577 0.38 11.25 -17.85
N HIS A 578 -0.26 12.15 -18.60
CA HIS A 578 -1.68 12.45 -18.49
C HIS A 578 -2.40 11.93 -19.73
N TRP A 579 -3.46 11.16 -19.53
CA TRP A 579 -4.34 10.74 -20.61
C TRP A 579 -5.73 11.32 -20.41
N VAL A 580 -6.26 11.98 -21.43
CA VAL A 580 -7.57 12.63 -21.39
C VAL A 580 -8.41 12.19 -22.59
N LYS A 581 -9.65 11.80 -22.31
CA LYS A 581 -10.63 11.43 -23.33
C LYS A 581 -11.52 12.61 -23.68
N ASN A 582 -11.55 12.98 -24.96
CA ASN A 582 -12.36 14.04 -25.53
C ASN A 582 -13.40 13.43 -26.50
N GLY A 583 -14.57 13.07 -25.96
CA GLY A 583 -15.60 12.37 -26.73
C GLY A 583 -15.16 10.96 -27.12
N ALA A 584 -14.89 10.72 -28.41
CA ALA A 584 -14.37 9.43 -28.90
C ALA A 584 -12.86 9.44 -29.17
N GLU A 585 -12.24 10.63 -29.11
CA GLU A 585 -10.81 10.83 -29.30
C GLU A 585 -10.11 10.94 -27.95
N SER A 586 -8.79 10.80 -27.93
CA SER A 586 -8.00 11.03 -26.72
C SER A 586 -6.62 11.56 -27.00
N ASN A 587 -6.09 12.27 -26.01
CA ASN A 587 -4.76 12.86 -26.05
C ASN A 587 -3.92 12.31 -24.89
N ALA A 588 -2.62 12.25 -25.09
CA ALA A 588 -1.63 12.02 -24.05
C ALA A 588 -0.75 13.26 -23.92
N THR A 589 -0.74 13.89 -22.75
CA THR A 589 0.18 14.98 -22.42
C THR A 589 1.30 14.43 -21.55
N ILE A 590 2.53 14.65 -22.01
CA ILE A 590 3.74 14.27 -21.30
C ILE A 590 4.41 15.54 -20.81
N GLU A 591 4.68 15.58 -19.51
CA GLU A 591 5.45 16.65 -18.88
C GLU A 591 6.80 16.10 -18.43
N TRP A 592 7.88 16.83 -18.70
CA TRP A 592 9.18 16.66 -18.07
C TRP A 592 9.48 17.90 -17.23
N HIS A 593 9.46 17.70 -15.91
CA HIS A 593 9.84 18.69 -14.90
C HIS A 593 11.37 18.69 -14.82
N ILE A 594 12.02 19.61 -15.53
CA ILE A 594 13.47 19.58 -15.76
C ILE A 594 14.18 19.79 -14.42
N PRO A 595 14.89 18.77 -13.89
CA PRO A 595 15.50 18.90 -12.57
C PRO A 595 16.65 19.89 -12.60
N LEU A 596 16.94 20.51 -11.45
CA LEU A 596 18.08 21.43 -11.28
C LEU A 596 19.44 20.75 -11.55
N SER A 597 19.50 19.43 -11.46
CA SER A 597 20.67 18.62 -11.79
C SER A 597 20.78 18.25 -13.28
N ALA A 598 19.81 18.62 -14.11
CA ALA A 598 19.86 18.34 -15.54
C ALA A 598 21.04 19.08 -16.19
N GLN A 599 21.84 18.33 -16.93
CA GLN A 599 22.93 18.89 -17.71
C GLN A 599 22.38 19.62 -18.93
N ALA A 600 23.00 20.73 -19.33
CA ALA A 600 22.67 21.37 -20.61
C ALA A 600 22.89 20.41 -21.79
N GLY A 601 22.08 20.58 -22.84
CA GLY A 601 22.17 19.78 -24.06
C GLY A 601 20.87 19.74 -24.85
N SER A 602 20.85 18.95 -25.92
CA SER A 602 19.65 18.72 -26.71
C SER A 602 18.90 17.50 -26.20
N TYR A 603 17.59 17.66 -26.04
CA TYR A 603 16.67 16.66 -25.50
C TYR A 603 15.52 16.40 -26.47
N ARG A 604 14.89 15.23 -26.32
CA ARG A 604 13.62 14.91 -26.97
C ARG A 604 12.73 14.08 -26.06
N ILE A 605 11.42 14.23 -26.23
CA ILE A 605 10.39 13.40 -25.59
C ILE A 605 9.81 12.44 -26.64
N ARG A 606 9.63 11.17 -26.27
CA ARG A 606 8.93 10.17 -27.08
C ARG A 606 7.78 9.55 -26.31
N HIS A 607 6.72 9.25 -27.05
CA HIS A 607 5.54 8.58 -26.54
C HIS A 607 5.34 7.22 -27.21
N PHE A 608 5.02 6.22 -26.40
CA PHE A 608 4.66 4.87 -26.82
C PHE A 608 3.24 4.55 -26.37
N GLY A 609 2.46 3.93 -27.24
CA GLY A 609 1.11 3.54 -26.86
C GLY A 609 0.51 2.46 -27.75
N HIS A 610 -0.71 2.08 -27.40
CA HIS A 610 -1.53 1.15 -28.17
C HIS A 610 -2.89 1.78 -28.44
N TYR A 611 -3.46 1.48 -29.59
CA TYR A 611 -4.83 1.87 -29.92
C TYR A 611 -5.60 0.67 -30.46
N LYS A 612 -6.90 0.67 -30.20
CA LYS A 612 -7.84 -0.35 -30.68
C LYS A 612 -8.57 0.15 -31.91
N GLN A 613 -8.59 -0.65 -32.97
CA GLN A 613 -9.29 -0.36 -34.22
C GLN A 613 -10.07 -1.57 -34.74
N TRP A 614 -11.03 -1.32 -35.63
CA TRP A 614 -11.71 -2.39 -36.36
C TRP A 614 -10.79 -3.02 -37.41
N LYS A 615 -10.86 -4.35 -37.52
CA LYS A 615 -10.30 -5.15 -38.61
C LYS A 615 -11.47 -5.82 -39.33
N GLY A 616 -11.90 -5.24 -40.44
CA GLY A 616 -13.17 -5.61 -41.08
C GLY A 616 -14.38 -5.17 -40.25
N PHE A 617 -15.50 -5.90 -40.34
CA PHE A 617 -16.78 -5.49 -39.76
C PHE A 617 -17.10 -6.10 -38.39
N LEU A 618 -16.38 -7.14 -37.96
CA LEU A 618 -16.74 -7.94 -36.76
C LEU A 618 -15.59 -8.13 -35.76
N GLU A 619 -14.36 -7.81 -36.13
CA GLU A 619 -13.18 -8.05 -35.29
C GLU A 619 -12.49 -6.72 -34.95
N THR A 620 -11.95 -6.62 -33.74
CA THR A 620 -11.10 -5.49 -33.34
C THR A 620 -9.69 -5.99 -33.07
N VAL A 621 -8.69 -5.19 -33.45
CA VAL A 621 -7.28 -5.45 -33.16
C VAL A 621 -6.67 -4.31 -32.37
N ILE A 622 -5.65 -4.62 -31.58
CA ILE A 622 -4.83 -3.64 -30.86
C ILE A 622 -3.52 -3.47 -31.63
N MET A 623 -3.19 -2.24 -31.99
CA MET A 623 -1.99 -1.88 -32.73
C MET A 623 -1.09 -1.01 -31.85
N ALA A 624 0.21 -1.27 -31.89
CA ALA A 624 1.20 -0.39 -31.28
C ALA A 624 1.43 0.83 -32.18
N TYR A 625 1.73 1.96 -31.56
CA TYR A 625 2.28 3.12 -32.22
C TYR A 625 3.43 3.68 -31.40
N GLU A 626 4.37 4.27 -32.11
CA GLU A 626 5.54 4.93 -31.57
C GLU A 626 5.73 6.17 -32.41
N VAL A 627 5.83 7.33 -31.77
CA VAL A 627 6.03 8.59 -32.52
C VAL A 627 7.30 9.31 -32.12
N LEU A 628 7.88 9.89 -33.16
CA LEU A 628 9.17 10.53 -33.22
C LEU A 628 9.04 12.06 -33.00
N TYR A 629 9.60 12.44 -31.85
CA TYR A 629 10.27 13.68 -31.45
C TYR A 629 9.56 15.04 -31.52
N THR A 630 9.70 15.78 -30.42
CA THR A 630 9.96 17.21 -30.43
C THR A 630 11.37 17.46 -29.88
N HIS A 631 12.19 18.22 -30.61
CA HIS A 631 13.56 18.56 -30.20
C HIS A 631 13.58 19.91 -29.49
N PHE A 632 14.29 19.99 -28.38
CA PHE A 632 14.53 21.25 -27.67
C PHE A 632 15.88 21.20 -26.96
N ASN A 633 16.37 22.36 -26.58
CA ASN A 633 17.60 22.49 -25.81
C ASN A 633 17.27 22.84 -24.35
N THR A 634 18.03 22.28 -23.43
CA THR A 634 18.10 22.78 -22.07
C THR A 634 19.37 23.58 -21.89
N VAL A 635 19.24 24.75 -21.26
CA VAL A 635 20.36 25.62 -20.92
C VAL A 635 20.49 25.75 -19.40
N THR A 636 21.72 25.90 -18.93
CA THR A 636 21.98 26.23 -17.52
C THR A 636 21.84 27.74 -17.38
N ALA A 637 21.07 28.19 -16.39
CA ALA A 637 20.88 29.61 -16.08
C ALA A 637 22.14 30.23 -15.45
#